data_AF-T1KKK1-F1
#
_entry.id   AF-T1KKK1-F1
#
_cell.length_a   1.000
_cell.length_b   1.000
_cell.length_c   1.000
_cell.angle_alpha   90.00
_cell.angle_beta   90.00
_cell.angle_gamma   90.00
#
_symmetry.space_group_name_H-M   'P 1'
#
loop_
_entity.id
_entity.type
_entity.pdbx_description
1 polymer ?
#
loop_
_entity_poly.entity_id
_entity_poly.type
_entity_poly.pdbx_seq_one_letter_code
_entity_poly.pdbx_strand_id
1 'polypeptide(L)'
;MTVNQYIKDVILGLINEIEQLSKSLIENMINNKRLRPNSGHTVNLTELGDSLVAKNAQLKKSIKLAMEMEEMAKKVDLLNLDISRADEEIKHLTKSFKEAEHILATAIYQAKQKLALIRQANAHPVPSEELIKYAYKISSCHSVAAPYNWEQGDLRRPYPTDIEMRSGFIGQMGGFVTSMATTGQQQQSSYNAQAAPNSSQQPMVEDHVFTKGFLESVHSSIDSKATISKDNIEDVEVMSTDSSSSSSSDSQ
;
A
#
# COMPACT_ATOMS: atom_id res chain seq x y z
N MET A 1 -31.61 12.79 24.53
CA MET A 1 -31.47 13.21 25.94
C MET A 1 -30.98 12.01 26.73
N THR A 2 -29.81 12.09 27.36
CA THR A 2 -29.35 11.02 28.26
C THR A 2 -30.31 10.94 29.45
N VAL A 3 -30.58 9.73 29.96
CA VAL A 3 -31.53 9.50 31.06
C VAL A 3 -31.18 10.33 32.30
N ASN A 4 -29.89 10.61 32.50
CA ASN A 4 -29.38 11.50 33.54
C ASN A 4 -29.88 12.96 33.41
N GLN A 5 -30.03 13.46 32.19
CA GLN A 5 -30.52 14.83 31.95
C GLN A 5 -31.99 14.97 32.33
N TYR A 6 -32.82 13.97 32.01
CA TYR A 6 -34.24 13.95 32.36
C TYR A 6 -34.45 13.96 33.89
N ILE A 7 -33.69 13.16 34.63
CA ILE A 7 -33.80 13.08 36.09
C ILE A 7 -33.36 14.40 36.75
N LYS A 8 -32.29 15.01 36.23
CA LYS A 8 -31.83 16.33 36.66
C LYS A 8 -32.95 17.37 36.51
N ASP A 9 -33.61 17.41 35.36
CA ASP A 9 -34.69 18.38 35.08
C ASP A 9 -35.91 18.14 36.00
N VAL A 10 -36.25 16.88 36.30
CA VAL A 10 -37.31 16.52 37.26
C VAL A 10 -36.98 16.94 38.69
N ILE A 11 -35.74 16.72 39.14
CA ILE A 11 -35.31 17.13 40.49
C ILE A 11 -35.31 18.65 40.62
N LEU A 12 -34.84 19.37 39.60
CA LEU A 12 -34.85 20.84 39.57
C LEU A 12 -36.28 21.40 39.59
N GLY A 13 -37.20 20.79 38.84
CA GLY A 13 -38.63 21.15 38.87
C GLY A 13 -39.24 20.99 40.27
N LEU A 14 -39.00 19.85 40.93
CA LEU A 14 -39.49 19.61 42.30
C LEU A 14 -38.91 20.58 43.34
N ILE A 15 -37.64 20.96 43.18
CA ILE A 15 -37.00 21.96 44.06
C ILE A 15 -37.66 23.33 43.88
N ASN A 16 -37.90 23.75 42.64
CA ASN A 16 -38.55 25.03 42.35
C ASN A 16 -40.00 25.07 42.88
N GLU A 17 -40.74 23.96 42.77
CA GLU A 17 -42.08 23.83 43.38
C GLU A 17 -42.04 23.94 44.90
N ILE A 18 -41.07 23.29 45.57
CA ILE A 18 -40.88 23.39 47.03
C ILE A 18 -40.51 24.82 47.45
N GLU A 19 -39.64 25.49 46.67
CA GLU A 19 -39.28 26.89 46.88
C GLU A 19 -40.52 27.79 46.78
N GLN A 20 -41.35 27.60 45.75
CA GLN A 20 -42.55 28.40 45.57
C GLN A 20 -43.59 28.16 46.67
N LEU A 21 -43.82 26.89 47.07
CA LEU A 21 -44.70 26.55 48.18
C LEU A 21 -44.20 27.13 49.52
N SER A 22 -42.90 27.10 49.77
CA SER A 22 -42.31 27.67 50.99
C SER A 22 -42.41 29.20 51.05
N LYS A 23 -42.22 29.89 49.92
CA LYS A 23 -42.46 31.35 49.81
C LYS A 23 -43.93 31.68 50.11
N SER A 24 -44.87 30.98 49.49
CA SER A 24 -46.31 31.18 49.74
C SER A 24 -46.72 30.86 51.18
N LEU A 25 -46.09 29.86 51.81
CA LEU A 25 -46.32 29.53 53.23
C LEU A 25 -45.85 30.66 54.15
N ILE A 26 -44.67 31.21 53.88
CA ILE A 26 -44.10 32.33 54.65
C ILE A 26 -44.96 33.59 54.46
N GLU A 27 -45.37 33.91 53.23
CA GLU A 27 -46.26 35.05 52.94
C GLU A 27 -47.60 34.91 53.69
N ASN A 28 -48.21 33.73 53.67
CA ASN A 28 -49.45 33.47 54.41
C ASN A 28 -49.26 33.56 55.94
N MET A 29 -48.13 33.12 56.49
CA MET A 29 -47.82 33.29 57.91
C MET A 29 -47.62 34.76 58.31
N ILE A 30 -46.99 35.58 57.45
CA ILE A 30 -46.78 37.01 57.69
C ILE A 30 -48.12 37.77 57.60
N ASN A 31 -48.97 37.42 56.63
CA ASN A 31 -50.29 38.04 56.43
C ASN A 31 -51.28 37.69 57.56
N ASN A 32 -51.23 36.46 58.09
CA ASN A 32 -52.08 36.02 59.20
C ASN A 32 -51.70 36.67 60.55
N LYS A 33 -50.45 37.13 60.74
CA LYS A 33 -50.07 37.92 61.94
C LYS A 33 -50.64 39.35 61.95
N ARG A 34 -51.07 39.88 60.79
CA ARG A 34 -51.60 41.25 60.63
C ARG A 34 -53.12 41.32 60.71
N LEU A 35 -53.82 40.21 60.47
CA LEU A 35 -55.28 40.10 60.53
C LEU A 35 -55.66 39.21 61.73
N ARG A 36 -56.70 39.57 62.49
CA ARG A 36 -57.22 38.71 63.57
C ARG A 36 -57.46 37.27 63.07
N PRO A 37 -57.26 36.24 63.91
CA PRO A 37 -57.25 34.84 63.46
C PRO A 37 -58.65 34.45 62.97
N ASN A 38 -58.83 34.46 61.65
CA ASN A 38 -60.03 33.95 61.01
C ASN A 38 -59.87 32.43 60.87
N SER A 39 -60.84 31.65 61.38
CA SER A 39 -60.72 30.19 61.52
C SER A 39 -60.36 29.45 60.23
N GLY A 40 -60.77 29.97 59.06
CA GLY A 40 -60.46 29.39 57.75
C GLY A 40 -59.01 29.54 57.26
N HIS A 41 -58.22 30.49 57.79
CA HIS A 41 -56.82 30.68 57.36
C HIS A 41 -55.87 29.65 58.00
N THR A 42 -56.26 29.06 59.13
CA THR A 42 -55.50 27.99 59.79
C THR A 42 -55.55 26.68 59.00
N VAL A 43 -56.69 26.41 58.34
CA VAL A 43 -56.89 25.24 57.48
C VAL A 43 -56.04 25.33 56.20
N ASN A 44 -56.05 26.48 55.53
CA ASN A 44 -55.20 26.73 54.34
C ASN A 44 -53.69 26.62 54.66
N LEU A 45 -53.27 27.03 55.86
CA LEU A 45 -51.88 26.90 56.29
C LEU A 45 -51.49 25.43 56.53
N THR A 46 -52.41 24.64 57.07
CA THR A 46 -52.21 23.22 57.33
C THR A 46 -52.13 22.44 56.02
N GLU A 47 -53.04 22.70 55.07
CA GLU A 47 -53.03 22.09 53.73
C GLU A 47 -51.74 22.41 52.94
N LEU A 48 -51.25 23.64 53.04
CA LEU A 48 -50.00 24.04 52.39
C LEU A 48 -48.78 23.39 53.05
N GLY A 49 -48.80 23.18 54.37
CA GLY A 49 -47.81 22.41 55.11
C GLY A 49 -47.81 20.93 54.71
N ASP A 50 -48.98 20.32 54.60
CA ASP A 50 -49.13 18.92 54.17
C ASP A 50 -48.66 18.71 52.73
N SER A 51 -48.97 19.66 51.84
CA SER A 51 -48.48 19.68 50.45
C SER A 51 -46.94 19.79 50.39
N LEU A 52 -46.34 20.62 51.23
CA LEU A 52 -44.88 20.75 51.34
C LEU A 52 -44.23 19.44 51.82
N VAL A 53 -44.82 18.78 52.82
CA VAL A 53 -44.36 17.47 53.32
C VAL A 53 -44.47 16.41 52.23
N ALA A 54 -45.57 16.37 51.48
CA ALA A 54 -45.78 15.45 50.37
C ALA A 54 -44.75 15.65 49.24
N LYS A 55 -44.48 16.90 48.85
CA LYS A 55 -43.48 17.24 47.83
C LYS A 55 -42.06 16.94 48.28
N ASN A 56 -41.73 17.20 49.54
CA ASN A 56 -40.45 16.80 50.13
C ASN A 56 -40.27 15.27 50.12
N ALA A 57 -41.34 14.50 50.38
CA ALA A 57 -41.30 13.05 50.26
C ALA A 57 -41.11 12.58 48.81
N GLN A 58 -41.71 13.26 47.84
CA GLN A 58 -41.51 13.01 46.40
C GLN A 58 -40.07 13.30 45.98
N LEU A 59 -39.49 14.42 46.42
CA LEU A 59 -38.09 14.77 46.16
C LEU A 59 -37.13 13.70 46.71
N LYS A 60 -37.35 13.24 47.94
CA LYS A 60 -36.54 12.15 48.53
C LYS A 60 -36.60 10.86 47.72
N LYS A 61 -37.76 10.52 47.13
CA LYS A 61 -37.90 9.35 46.25
C LYS A 61 -37.13 9.56 44.94
N SER A 62 -37.26 10.73 44.31
CA SER A 62 -36.54 11.06 43.07
C SER A 62 -35.02 11.05 43.26
N ILE A 63 -34.52 11.52 44.40
CA ILE A 63 -33.08 11.48 44.74
C ILE A 63 -32.59 10.03 44.87
N LYS A 64 -33.34 9.15 45.54
CA LYS A 64 -32.97 7.72 45.64
C LYS A 64 -32.87 7.06 44.27
N LEU A 65 -33.86 7.31 43.40
CA LEU A 65 -33.84 6.81 42.03
C LEU A 65 -32.62 7.33 41.26
N ALA A 66 -32.27 8.61 41.41
CA ALA A 66 -31.08 9.18 40.78
C ALA A 66 -29.79 8.49 41.23
N MET A 67 -29.66 8.15 42.52
CA MET A 67 -28.50 7.41 43.05
C MET A 67 -28.38 6.01 42.45
N GLU A 68 -29.50 5.28 42.35
CA GLU A 68 -29.53 3.95 41.71
C GLU A 68 -29.15 4.03 40.22
N MET A 69 -29.58 5.08 39.52
CA MET A 69 -29.20 5.30 38.12
C MET A 69 -27.74 5.71 37.97
N GLU A 70 -27.16 6.43 38.92
CA GLU A 70 -25.72 6.74 38.95
C GLU A 70 -24.88 5.45 39.10
N GLU A 71 -25.29 4.55 39.99
CA GLU A 71 -24.63 3.25 40.17
C GLU A 71 -24.74 2.38 38.91
N MET A 72 -25.92 2.32 38.30
CA MET A 72 -26.10 1.64 37.01
C MET A 72 -25.25 2.27 35.90
N ALA A 73 -25.17 3.60 35.83
CA ALA A 73 -24.34 4.29 34.83
C ALA A 73 -22.87 3.91 34.99
N LYS A 74 -22.33 3.89 36.22
CA LYS A 74 -20.96 3.44 36.48
C LYS A 74 -20.73 2.00 36.00
N LYS A 75 -21.69 1.10 36.24
CA LYS A 75 -21.61 -0.28 35.76
C LYS A 75 -21.63 -0.36 34.24
N VAL A 76 -22.45 0.44 33.58
CA VAL A 76 -22.51 0.54 32.12
C VAL A 76 -21.18 1.05 31.56
N ASP A 77 -20.57 2.06 32.18
CA ASP A 77 -19.29 2.60 31.75
C ASP A 77 -18.15 1.57 31.86
N LEU A 78 -18.13 0.79 32.96
CA LEU A 78 -17.17 -0.31 33.13
C LEU A 78 -17.34 -1.39 32.05
N LEU A 79 -18.60 -1.79 31.77
CA LEU A 79 -18.89 -2.77 30.72
C LEU A 79 -18.51 -2.25 29.33
N ASN A 80 -18.78 -0.98 29.04
CA ASN A 80 -18.38 -0.36 27.78
C ASN A 80 -16.86 -0.35 27.60
N LEU A 81 -16.11 -0.13 28.69
CA LEU A 81 -14.65 -0.20 28.66
C LEU A 81 -14.16 -1.62 28.36
N ASP A 82 -14.75 -2.63 28.98
CA ASP A 82 -14.39 -4.03 28.72
C ASP A 82 -14.77 -4.46 27.29
N ILE A 83 -15.92 -4.01 26.77
CA ILE A 83 -16.31 -4.21 25.36
C ILE A 83 -15.29 -3.54 24.43
N SER A 84 -14.89 -2.30 24.71
CA SER A 84 -13.90 -1.59 23.90
C SER A 84 -12.55 -2.31 23.88
N ARG A 85 -12.10 -2.85 25.03
CA ARG A 85 -10.88 -3.66 25.10
C ARG A 85 -10.99 -4.92 24.25
N ALA A 86 -12.10 -5.65 24.39
CA ALA A 86 -12.34 -6.86 23.61
C ALA A 86 -12.40 -6.58 22.10
N ASP A 87 -13.00 -5.47 21.69
CA ASP A 87 -13.05 -5.05 20.28
C ASP A 87 -11.66 -4.73 19.72
N GLU A 88 -10.78 -4.12 20.51
CA GLU A 88 -9.38 -3.89 20.13
C GLU A 88 -8.62 -5.20 19.95
N GLU A 89 -8.79 -6.15 20.86
CA GLU A 89 -8.20 -7.49 20.75
C GLU A 89 -8.70 -8.24 19.51
N ILE A 90 -10.00 -8.19 19.23
CA ILE A 90 -10.61 -8.79 18.02
C ILE A 90 -10.03 -8.15 16.76
N LYS A 91 -9.89 -6.83 16.73
CA LYS A 91 -9.29 -6.11 15.58
C LYS A 91 -7.84 -6.53 15.37
N HIS A 92 -7.06 -6.58 16.45
CA HIS A 92 -5.66 -7.02 16.40
C HIS A 92 -5.56 -8.45 15.87
N LEU A 93 -6.37 -9.38 16.40
CA LEU A 93 -6.36 -10.77 15.99
C LEU A 93 -6.78 -10.94 14.54
N THR A 94 -7.81 -10.21 14.08
CA THR A 94 -8.25 -10.21 12.69
C THR A 94 -7.14 -9.74 11.74
N LYS A 95 -6.38 -8.71 12.12
CA LYS A 95 -5.24 -8.24 11.34
C LYS A 95 -4.16 -9.32 11.22
N SER A 96 -3.82 -9.95 12.34
CA SER A 96 -2.84 -11.04 12.37
C SER A 96 -3.28 -12.23 11.51
N PHE A 97 -4.56 -12.60 11.53
CA PHE A 97 -5.08 -13.66 10.66
C PHE A 97 -5.01 -13.31 9.18
N LYS A 98 -5.32 -12.08 8.79
CA LYS A 98 -5.19 -11.62 7.40
C LYS A 98 -3.74 -11.67 6.90
N GLU A 99 -2.80 -11.30 7.77
CA GLU A 99 -1.37 -11.38 7.46
C GLU A 99 -0.91 -12.84 7.30
N ALA A 100 -1.31 -13.71 8.23
CA ALA A 100 -1.01 -15.13 8.16
C ALA A 100 -1.60 -15.80 6.91
N GLU A 101 -2.85 -15.45 6.56
CA GLU A 101 -3.51 -15.91 5.35
C GLU A 101 -2.74 -15.49 4.09
N HIS A 102 -2.30 -14.22 4.04
CA HIS A 102 -1.54 -13.70 2.91
C HIS A 102 -0.19 -14.43 2.72
N ILE A 103 0.54 -14.67 3.81
CA ILE A 103 1.80 -15.42 3.79
C ILE A 103 1.54 -16.86 3.31
N LEU A 104 0.49 -17.50 3.84
CA LEU A 104 0.14 -18.86 3.47
C LEU A 104 -0.27 -18.98 2.00
N ALA A 105 -1.09 -18.05 1.50
CA ALA A 105 -1.49 -18.02 0.09
C ALA A 105 -0.27 -17.89 -0.84
N THR A 106 0.66 -17.00 -0.49
CA THR A 106 1.90 -16.78 -1.24
C THR A 106 2.79 -18.02 -1.21
N ALA A 107 2.96 -18.64 -0.03
CA ALA A 107 3.73 -19.87 0.12
C ALA A 107 3.14 -21.04 -0.68
N ILE A 108 1.82 -21.19 -0.68
CA ILE A 108 1.12 -22.22 -1.47
C ILE A 108 1.31 -21.97 -2.97
N TYR A 109 1.21 -20.72 -3.44
CA TYR A 109 1.43 -20.39 -4.83
C TYR A 109 2.86 -20.75 -5.27
N GLN A 110 3.87 -20.32 -4.50
CA GLN A 110 5.26 -20.64 -4.77
C GLN A 110 5.53 -22.15 -4.72
N ALA A 111 4.93 -22.86 -3.77
CA ALA A 111 5.06 -24.32 -3.66
C ALA A 111 4.47 -25.03 -4.88
N LYS A 112 3.29 -24.59 -5.36
CA LYS A 112 2.68 -25.13 -6.59
C LYS A 112 3.56 -24.89 -7.81
N GLN A 113 4.15 -23.70 -7.94
CA GLN A 113 5.07 -23.38 -9.02
C GLN A 113 6.32 -24.28 -8.97
N LYS A 114 6.94 -24.44 -7.79
CA LYS A 114 8.08 -25.35 -7.61
C LYS A 114 7.73 -26.80 -7.95
N LEU A 115 6.54 -27.27 -7.55
CA LEU A 115 6.09 -28.62 -7.86
C LEU A 115 5.90 -28.83 -9.36
N ALA A 116 5.37 -27.83 -10.08
CA ALA A 116 5.28 -27.87 -11.54
C ALA A 116 6.67 -27.99 -12.20
N LEU A 117 7.65 -27.21 -11.73
CA LEU A 117 9.04 -27.29 -12.20
C LEU A 117 9.67 -28.65 -11.90
N ILE A 118 9.44 -29.22 -10.72
CA ILE A 118 9.90 -30.57 -10.37
C ILE A 118 9.29 -31.61 -11.31
N ARG A 119 8.00 -31.51 -11.63
CA ARG A 119 7.36 -32.42 -12.60
C ARG A 119 7.97 -32.28 -13.99
N GLN A 120 8.26 -31.06 -14.44
CA GLN A 120 8.92 -30.81 -15.73
C GLN A 120 10.34 -31.40 -15.77
N ALA A 121 11.11 -31.22 -14.69
CA ALA A 121 12.46 -31.78 -14.56
C ALA A 121 12.43 -33.31 -14.48
N ASN A 122 11.49 -33.90 -13.74
CA ASN A 122 11.32 -35.35 -13.67
C ASN A 122 10.89 -35.97 -15.01
N ALA A 123 10.17 -35.22 -15.86
CA ALA A 123 9.84 -35.67 -17.21
C ALA A 123 11.07 -35.72 -18.14
N HIS A 124 12.09 -34.90 -17.87
CA HIS A 124 13.34 -34.84 -18.64
C HIS A 124 14.55 -34.93 -17.70
N PRO A 125 14.80 -36.11 -17.11
CA PRO A 125 15.90 -36.26 -16.18
C PRO A 125 17.23 -36.13 -16.93
N VAL A 126 18.05 -35.15 -16.54
CA VAL A 126 19.41 -34.98 -17.06
C VAL A 126 20.37 -35.76 -16.17
N PRO A 127 21.18 -36.70 -16.70
CA PRO A 127 22.15 -37.43 -15.91
C PRO A 127 23.22 -36.49 -15.36
N SER A 128 23.61 -36.69 -14.10
CA SER A 128 24.61 -35.86 -13.42
C SER A 128 25.97 -35.87 -14.13
N GLU A 129 26.32 -36.98 -14.79
CA GLU A 129 27.57 -37.10 -15.56
C GLU A 129 27.62 -36.14 -16.75
N GLU A 130 26.53 -35.99 -17.51
CA GLU A 130 26.47 -35.01 -18.61
C GLU A 130 26.58 -33.58 -18.07
N LEU A 131 25.92 -33.30 -16.95
CA LEU A 131 25.95 -31.99 -16.32
C LEU A 131 27.38 -31.63 -15.86
N ILE A 132 28.10 -32.58 -15.27
CA ILE A 132 29.51 -32.42 -14.88
C ILE A 132 30.40 -32.24 -16.11
N LYS A 133 30.21 -33.06 -17.16
CA LYS A 133 30.98 -32.99 -18.40
C LYS A 133 30.80 -31.64 -19.10
N TYR A 134 29.57 -31.16 -19.23
CA TYR A 134 29.29 -29.87 -19.85
C TYR A 134 29.73 -28.71 -18.95
N ALA A 135 29.57 -28.79 -17.63
CA ALA A 135 30.10 -27.78 -16.71
C ALA A 135 31.62 -27.66 -16.82
N TYR A 136 32.34 -28.80 -16.87
CA TYR A 136 33.79 -28.82 -17.10
C TYR A 136 34.15 -28.23 -18.47
N LYS A 137 33.42 -28.60 -19.53
CA LYS A 137 33.64 -28.06 -20.88
C LYS A 137 33.45 -26.54 -20.91
N ILE A 138 32.32 -26.04 -20.39
CA ILE A 138 32.00 -24.61 -20.31
C ILE A 138 33.06 -23.86 -19.48
N SER A 139 33.49 -24.43 -18.35
CA SER A 139 34.53 -23.86 -17.50
C SER A 139 35.90 -23.83 -18.18
N SER A 140 36.30 -24.92 -18.85
CA SER A 140 37.56 -25.01 -19.59
C SER A 140 37.62 -24.08 -20.80
N CYS A 141 36.48 -23.84 -21.44
CA CYS A 141 36.34 -22.93 -22.57
C CYS A 141 36.19 -21.45 -22.14
N HIS A 142 36.26 -21.14 -20.84
CA HIS A 142 36.12 -19.78 -20.30
C HIS A 142 34.87 -19.02 -20.82
N SER A 143 33.81 -19.74 -21.19
CA SER A 143 32.63 -19.19 -21.90
C SER A 143 31.51 -18.73 -20.97
N VAL A 144 31.77 -18.66 -19.66
CA VAL A 144 30.75 -18.36 -18.65
C VAL A 144 30.38 -16.88 -18.62
N ALA A 145 31.35 -15.98 -18.79
CA ALA A 145 31.13 -14.54 -18.84
C ALA A 145 32.34 -13.82 -19.48
N ALA A 146 32.09 -12.70 -20.15
CA ALA A 146 33.16 -11.81 -20.59
C ALA A 146 33.83 -11.17 -19.36
N PRO A 147 35.17 -11.09 -19.30
CA PRO A 147 35.87 -10.28 -18.30
C PRO A 147 35.38 -8.82 -18.30
N TYR A 148 35.34 -8.15 -17.14
CA TYR A 148 34.87 -6.77 -17.02
C TYR A 148 35.64 -5.74 -17.87
N ASN A 149 36.86 -6.08 -18.29
CA ASN A 149 37.74 -5.26 -19.12
C ASN A 149 37.91 -5.82 -20.54
N TRP A 150 36.94 -6.60 -21.01
CA TRP A 150 37.02 -7.26 -22.31
C TRP A 150 36.80 -6.26 -23.45
N GLU A 151 37.82 -6.08 -24.28
CA GLU A 151 37.85 -5.15 -25.42
C GLU A 151 37.97 -5.92 -26.75
N GLN A 152 37.68 -5.26 -27.88
CA GLN A 152 37.92 -5.82 -29.22
C GLN A 152 39.43 -6.02 -29.46
N GLY A 153 39.88 -7.27 -29.61
CA GLY A 153 41.29 -7.70 -29.67
C GLY A 153 41.78 -8.65 -28.54
N ASP A 154 41.19 -8.63 -27.34
CA ASP A 154 41.47 -9.59 -26.24
C ASP A 154 41.19 -11.07 -26.60
N LEU A 155 42.07 -12.00 -26.24
CA LEU A 155 41.95 -13.43 -26.53
C LEU A 155 40.98 -14.18 -25.58
N ARG A 156 40.62 -13.60 -24.44
CA ARG A 156 39.69 -14.19 -23.45
C ARG A 156 38.24 -13.94 -23.83
N ARG A 157 37.82 -14.40 -25.03
CA ARG A 157 36.51 -14.11 -25.61
C ARG A 157 35.47 -15.21 -25.29
N PRO A 158 34.22 -14.85 -24.95
CA PRO A 158 33.15 -15.81 -24.70
C PRO A 158 32.43 -16.32 -25.97
N TYR A 159 32.82 -15.87 -27.17
CA TYR A 159 32.21 -16.26 -28.44
C TYR A 159 33.25 -16.70 -29.48
N PRO A 160 32.84 -17.46 -30.51
CA PRO A 160 33.73 -17.96 -31.56
C PRO A 160 34.36 -16.82 -32.37
N THR A 161 35.66 -16.87 -32.61
CA THR A 161 36.36 -15.88 -33.45
C THR A 161 36.04 -16.06 -34.94
N ASP A 162 36.22 -15.00 -35.74
CA ASP A 162 36.01 -15.06 -37.18
C ASP A 162 36.87 -16.14 -37.88
N ILE A 163 38.09 -16.38 -37.38
CA ILE A 163 38.97 -17.42 -37.91
C ILE A 163 38.43 -18.82 -37.57
N GLU A 164 37.89 -19.02 -36.36
CA GLU A 164 37.23 -20.27 -35.94
C GLU A 164 35.91 -20.49 -36.68
N MET A 165 35.14 -19.43 -36.96
CA MET A 165 33.93 -19.50 -37.76
C MET A 165 34.23 -19.84 -39.23
N ARG A 166 35.28 -19.23 -39.82
CA ARG A 166 35.73 -19.53 -41.19
C ARG A 166 36.35 -20.92 -41.32
N SER A 167 37.05 -21.40 -40.28
CA SER A 167 37.64 -22.74 -40.26
C SER A 167 36.64 -23.83 -39.91
N GLY A 168 35.48 -23.47 -39.36
CA GLY A 168 34.38 -24.39 -39.09
C GLY A 168 33.73 -24.95 -40.37
N PHE A 169 32.97 -26.03 -40.19
CA PHE A 169 32.31 -26.76 -41.28
C PHE A 169 31.47 -25.85 -42.19
N ILE A 170 30.76 -24.87 -41.60
CA ILE A 170 29.94 -23.90 -42.34
C ILE A 170 30.80 -22.99 -43.23
N GLY A 171 31.94 -22.49 -42.72
CA GLY A 171 32.86 -21.65 -43.49
C GLY A 171 33.55 -22.39 -44.64
N GLN A 172 33.91 -23.65 -44.42
CA GLN A 172 34.49 -24.52 -45.45
C GLN A 172 33.49 -24.87 -46.56
N MET A 173 32.23 -25.16 -46.20
CA MET A 173 31.17 -25.47 -47.17
C MET A 173 30.83 -24.25 -48.04
N GLY A 174 30.83 -23.04 -47.46
CA GLY A 174 30.66 -21.79 -48.21
C GLY A 174 31.78 -21.54 -49.22
N GLY A 175 33.03 -21.87 -48.86
CA GLY A 175 34.18 -21.81 -49.78
C GLY A 175 34.17 -22.90 -50.87
N PHE A 176 33.61 -24.08 -50.59
CA PHE A 176 33.50 -25.18 -51.56
C PHE A 176 32.54 -24.84 -52.71
N VAL A 177 31.42 -24.16 -52.43
CA VAL A 177 30.49 -23.69 -53.47
C VAL A 177 31.13 -22.61 -54.36
N THR A 178 32.01 -21.77 -53.81
CA THR A 178 32.77 -20.76 -54.57
C THR A 178 33.95 -21.37 -55.36
N SER A 179 34.60 -22.40 -54.84
CA SER A 179 35.69 -23.13 -55.51
C SER A 179 35.20 -23.98 -56.69
N MET A 180 34.00 -24.56 -56.62
CA MET A 180 33.41 -25.29 -57.75
C MET A 180 32.97 -24.35 -58.89
N ALA A 181 32.71 -23.07 -58.60
CA ALA A 181 32.36 -22.05 -59.58
C ALA A 181 33.57 -21.38 -60.26
N THR A 182 34.81 -21.71 -59.88
CA THR A 182 36.02 -21.04 -60.37
C THR A 182 37.05 -21.95 -61.03
N THR A 183 36.66 -23.15 -61.47
CA THR A 183 37.49 -23.96 -62.41
C THR A 183 37.33 -23.47 -63.86
N GLY A 184 37.58 -22.18 -64.07
CA GLY A 184 37.60 -21.54 -65.37
C GLY A 184 38.36 -20.23 -65.28
N GLN A 185 39.56 -20.22 -65.86
CA GLN A 185 40.48 -19.08 -66.03
C GLN A 185 41.56 -18.88 -64.96
N GLN A 186 42.61 -19.71 -65.06
CA GLN A 186 43.98 -19.20 -64.96
C GLN A 186 44.33 -18.50 -66.28
N GLN A 187 44.89 -17.29 -66.28
CA GLN A 187 46.35 -17.06 -66.41
C GLN A 187 46.69 -15.58 -66.61
N GLN A 188 47.89 -15.24 -66.14
CA GLN A 188 48.58 -13.94 -66.10
C GLN A 188 48.68 -13.19 -67.44
N SER A 189 48.79 -11.86 -67.37
CA SER A 189 49.74 -11.09 -68.18
C SER A 189 50.07 -9.74 -67.55
N SER A 190 51.37 -9.50 -67.39
CA SER A 190 52.01 -8.26 -66.96
C SER A 190 52.24 -7.35 -68.16
N TYR A 191 51.89 -6.06 -68.08
CA TYR A 191 52.59 -4.97 -68.78
C TYR A 191 52.27 -3.60 -68.18
N ASN A 192 53.25 -2.72 -68.34
CA ASN A 192 53.53 -1.47 -67.66
C ASN A 192 53.00 -0.24 -68.43
N ALA A 193 53.08 0.93 -67.78
CA ALA A 193 53.26 2.29 -68.36
C ALA A 193 52.04 3.22 -68.66
N GLN A 194 51.97 4.27 -67.82
CA GLN A 194 51.90 5.71 -68.15
C GLN A 194 50.66 6.32 -68.85
N ALA A 195 49.94 7.17 -68.10
CA ALA A 195 49.64 8.58 -68.44
C ALA A 195 49.01 9.32 -67.24
N ALA A 196 49.53 10.50 -66.91
CA ALA A 196 48.97 11.51 -65.97
C ALA A 196 48.43 12.71 -66.79
N PRO A 197 48.04 13.90 -66.25
CA PRO A 197 47.55 14.33 -64.91
C PRO A 197 46.36 15.35 -64.93
N ASN A 198 45.99 15.87 -63.73
CA ASN A 198 45.39 17.19 -63.36
C ASN A 198 43.91 17.48 -63.72
N SER A 199 43.08 18.24 -62.98
CA SER A 199 43.12 19.12 -61.77
C SER A 199 41.62 19.41 -61.43
N SER A 200 41.11 19.72 -60.22
CA SER A 200 41.31 20.96 -59.45
C SER A 200 40.44 21.00 -58.17
N GLN A 201 41.06 21.43 -57.07
CA GLN A 201 40.62 22.39 -56.03
C GLN A 201 39.49 22.05 -55.01
N GLN A 202 39.89 22.06 -53.73
CA GLN A 202 39.07 22.44 -52.55
C GLN A 202 38.98 24.00 -52.42
N PRO A 203 38.22 24.60 -51.47
CA PRO A 203 38.67 24.71 -50.06
C PRO A 203 37.56 24.68 -48.96
N MET A 204 38.01 24.70 -47.69
CA MET A 204 37.27 24.78 -46.41
C MET A 204 36.69 26.20 -46.16
N VAL A 205 35.87 26.56 -45.14
CA VAL A 205 36.10 26.60 -43.66
C VAL A 205 34.82 26.99 -42.86
N GLU A 206 34.79 26.56 -41.58
CA GLU A 206 34.30 27.18 -40.30
C GLU A 206 32.82 27.37 -39.85
N ASP A 207 32.53 26.68 -38.73
CA ASP A 207 31.93 27.08 -37.43
C ASP A 207 30.51 27.66 -37.26
N HIS A 208 29.74 27.05 -36.33
CA HIS A 208 29.07 27.71 -35.19
C HIS A 208 28.72 26.72 -34.05
N VAL A 209 28.65 27.27 -32.83
CA VAL A 209 28.83 26.66 -31.50
C VAL A 209 27.50 26.54 -30.70
N PHE A 210 27.43 25.57 -29.78
CA PHE A 210 26.67 25.51 -28.50
C PHE A 210 25.18 25.09 -28.47
N THR A 211 24.87 23.99 -27.73
CA THR A 211 24.10 24.02 -26.45
C THR A 211 24.12 22.65 -25.74
N LYS A 212 24.11 22.73 -24.40
CA LYS A 212 24.43 21.81 -23.29
C LYS A 212 23.38 20.72 -22.95
N GLY A 213 23.84 19.66 -22.27
CA GLY A 213 23.07 18.79 -21.34
C GLY A 213 22.54 17.49 -21.98
N PHE A 214 22.48 16.32 -21.35
CA PHE A 214 22.74 15.83 -19.99
C PHE A 214 22.81 14.28 -20.11
N LEU A 215 23.27 13.63 -19.04
CA LEU A 215 23.61 12.21 -18.91
C LEU A 215 22.48 11.21 -19.25
N GLU A 216 22.92 9.97 -19.50
CA GLU A 216 22.40 8.73 -18.89
C GLU A 216 21.56 7.76 -19.75
N SER A 217 22.10 6.53 -19.80
CA SER A 217 21.44 5.21 -19.81
C SER A 217 20.16 5.00 -20.64
N VAL A 218 20.31 4.30 -21.77
CA VAL A 218 19.18 3.70 -22.49
C VAL A 218 19.24 2.18 -22.35
N HIS A 219 18.43 1.66 -21.43
CA HIS A 219 17.98 0.27 -21.44
C HIS A 219 16.98 0.11 -22.60
N SER A 220 17.25 -0.85 -23.46
CA SER A 220 16.44 -1.22 -24.63
C SER A 220 15.12 -1.87 -24.20
N SER A 221 14.00 -1.19 -24.46
CA SER A 221 12.70 -1.81 -24.66
C SER A 221 12.64 -2.38 -26.08
N ILE A 222 12.41 -3.69 -26.21
CA ILE A 222 11.86 -4.28 -27.43
C ILE A 222 10.59 -5.06 -27.10
N ASP A 223 9.58 -4.59 -27.80
CA ASP A 223 8.21 -5.01 -27.97
C ASP A 223 8.12 -6.44 -28.52
N SER A 224 7.14 -7.21 -28.06
CA SER A 224 6.71 -8.47 -28.68
C SER A 224 5.21 -8.63 -28.50
N LYS A 225 4.50 -7.95 -29.39
CA LYS A 225 3.10 -8.16 -29.76
C LYS A 225 2.80 -9.66 -29.96
N ALA A 226 2.07 -10.24 -29.03
CA ALA A 226 1.30 -11.46 -29.23
C ALA A 226 -0.16 -11.17 -28.89
N THR A 227 -1.02 -11.34 -29.89
CA THR A 227 -2.47 -11.19 -29.86
C THR A 227 -3.08 -12.13 -28.81
N ILE A 228 -3.74 -11.55 -27.79
CA ILE A 228 -4.61 -12.29 -26.87
C ILE A 228 -6.01 -11.70 -26.96
N SER A 229 -6.94 -12.62 -27.17
CA SER A 229 -8.36 -12.43 -27.40
C SER A 229 -9.04 -11.62 -26.29
N LYS A 230 -9.88 -10.70 -26.75
CA LYS A 230 -10.87 -9.90 -26.03
C LYS A 230 -11.84 -10.85 -25.33
N ASP A 231 -11.80 -10.93 -23.99
CA ASP A 231 -12.91 -11.30 -23.08
C ASP A 231 -12.40 -11.50 -21.63
N ASN A 232 -11.84 -10.46 -20.99
CA ASN A 232 -11.77 -10.31 -19.52
C ASN A 232 -10.96 -9.06 -19.11
N ILE A 233 -11.49 -7.86 -19.35
CA ILE A 233 -10.94 -6.62 -18.78
C ILE A 233 -12.10 -5.82 -18.17
N GLU A 234 -12.61 -6.32 -17.05
CA GLU A 234 -13.36 -5.54 -16.07
C GLU A 234 -12.77 -5.98 -14.72
N ASP A 235 -12.00 -5.08 -14.09
CA ASP A 235 -11.45 -5.09 -12.71
C ASP A 235 -9.97 -4.71 -12.63
N VAL A 236 -9.64 -3.53 -13.19
CA VAL A 236 -8.42 -2.80 -12.78
C VAL A 236 -8.87 -1.51 -12.13
N GLU A 237 -9.20 -1.57 -10.83
CA GLU A 237 -9.39 -0.38 -10.01
C GLU A 237 -8.05 0.33 -9.81
N VAL A 238 -7.96 1.51 -10.43
CA VAL A 238 -6.88 2.48 -10.23
C VAL A 238 -6.94 3.01 -8.80
N MET A 239 -6.01 2.58 -7.95
CA MET A 239 -5.88 3.13 -6.59
C MET A 239 -5.38 4.58 -6.68
N SER A 240 -6.19 5.51 -6.19
CA SER A 240 -5.78 6.91 -6.04
C SER A 240 -4.76 7.03 -4.91
N THR A 241 -3.68 7.76 -5.18
CA THR A 241 -2.73 8.24 -4.18
C THR A 241 -3.32 9.47 -3.48
N ASP A 242 -3.86 9.32 -2.28
CA ASP A 242 -4.23 10.43 -1.40
C ASP A 242 -3.06 10.77 -0.46
N SER A 243 -2.10 11.55 -0.98
CA SER A 243 -1.09 12.19 -0.15
C SER A 243 -1.75 13.28 0.71
N SER A 244 -1.98 13.00 1.99
CA SER A 244 -2.27 14.02 3.00
C SER A 244 -0.97 14.46 3.69
N SER A 245 -0.43 15.60 3.28
CA SER A 245 0.63 16.32 4.00
C SER A 245 0.00 17.20 5.08
N SER A 246 0.20 16.87 6.36
CA SER A 246 -0.16 17.77 7.46
C SER A 246 0.93 18.82 7.69
N SER A 247 0.50 20.07 7.54
CA SER A 247 1.23 21.31 7.80
C SER A 247 1.60 21.45 9.28
N SER A 248 2.89 21.63 9.57
CA SER A 248 3.40 22.03 10.89
C SER A 248 3.42 23.56 11.00
N SER A 249 2.44 24.13 11.70
CA SER A 249 2.55 25.48 12.27
C SER A 249 3.23 25.38 13.63
N ASP A 250 4.48 25.83 13.69
CA ASP A 250 5.16 26.10 14.96
C ASP A 250 4.93 27.56 15.35
N SER A 251 4.61 27.77 16.61
CA SER A 251 4.38 29.07 17.24
C SER A 251 4.92 28.97 18.65
N GLN A 252 6.11 29.53 18.87
CA GLN A 252 6.51 30.30 20.06
C GLN A 252 7.88 30.96 19.85
#